data_AF-A0A4P5Z9D9-F1
#
_entry.id   AF-A0A4P5Z9D9-F1
#
_cell.length_a   1.000
_cell.length_b   1.000
_cell.length_c   1.000
_cell.angle_alpha   90.00
_cell.angle_beta   90.00
_cell.angle_gamma   90.00
#
_symmetry.space_group_name_H-M   'P 1'
#
loop_
_entity.id
_entity.type
_entity.pdbx_description
1 polymer ?
#
loop_
_entity_poly.entity_id
_entity_poly.type
_entity_poly.pdbx_seq_one_letter_code
_entity_poly.pdbx_strand_id
1 'polypeptide(L)' 'MLHDLPEESPTDDALVRLELACALYEQGRLGKIRAAEFAEVDFFTFQRALGERQVPVYSEEQLTDDLQSLKELFPR' A
#
# COMPACT_ATOMS: atom_id res chain seq x y z
N MET A 1 37.43 2.48 -15.27
CA MET A 1 36.32 3.35 -15.67
C MET A 1 35.53 3.63 -14.41
N LEU A 2 35.49 4.88 -13.96
CA LEU A 2 34.63 5.30 -12.86
C LEU A 2 33.20 5.23 -13.42
N HIS A 3 32.34 4.36 -12.88
CA HIS A 3 30.93 4.38 -13.25
C HIS A 3 30.39 5.77 -12.87
N ASP A 4 29.80 6.48 -13.83
CA ASP A 4 28.93 7.62 -13.56
C ASP A 4 27.80 7.08 -12.66
N LEU A 5 27.97 7.23 -11.35
CA LEU A 5 26.87 7.11 -10.42
C LEU A 5 25.89 8.23 -10.81
N PRO A 6 24.58 7.93 -10.97
CA PRO A 6 23.61 8.95 -11.29
C PRO A 6 23.75 10.09 -10.28
N GLU A 7 23.81 11.34 -10.74
CA GLU A 7 23.84 12.50 -9.85
C GLU A 7 22.67 12.35 -8.87
N GLU A 8 22.99 12.21 -7.58
CA GLU A 8 21.99 12.05 -6.53
C GLU A 8 21.13 13.32 -6.51
N SER A 9 19.97 13.23 -7.17
CA SER A 9 18.93 14.24 -7.06
C SER A 9 18.49 14.26 -5.60
N PRO A 10 18.23 15.44 -5.01
CA PRO A 10 17.74 15.51 -3.64
C PRO A 10 16.49 14.63 -3.54
N THR A 11 16.59 13.57 -2.76
CA THR A 11 15.50 12.63 -2.58
C THR A 11 14.39 13.34 -1.82
N ASP A 12 13.19 13.37 -2.38
CA ASP A 12 12.02 13.90 -1.68
C ASP A 12 11.71 12.97 -0.51
N ASP A 13 12.04 13.38 0.71
CA ASP A 13 11.82 12.61 1.93
C ASP A 13 10.35 12.17 2.07
N ALA A 14 9.38 12.96 1.58
CA ALA A 14 7.98 12.58 1.60
C ALA A 14 7.70 11.41 0.65
N LEU A 15 8.32 11.43 -0.54
CA LEU A 15 8.26 10.32 -1.49
C LEU A 15 8.88 9.05 -0.89
N VAL A 16 10.04 9.16 -0.23
CA VAL A 16 10.70 8.01 0.42
C VAL A 16 9.82 7.42 1.51
N ARG A 17 9.21 8.26 2.35
CA ARG A 17 8.28 7.81 3.39
C ARG A 17 7.08 7.09 2.79
N LEU A 18 6.52 7.61 1.70
CA LEU A 18 5.38 7.00 1.01
C LEU A 18 5.74 5.63 0.43
N GLU A 19 6.87 5.51 -0.28
CA GLU A 19 7.32 4.23 -0.84
C GLU A 19 7.59 3.20 0.25
N LEU A 20 8.26 3.62 1.33
CA LEU A 20 8.55 2.75 2.46
C LEU A 20 7.26 2.31 3.18
N ALA A 21 6.29 3.20 3.36
CA ALA A 21 4.99 2.86 3.92
C ALA A 21 4.26 1.81 3.08
N CYS A 22 4.24 1.97 1.76
CA CYS A 22 3.61 1.02 0.84
C CYS A 22 4.27 -0.36 0.93
N ALA A 23 5.60 -0.42 0.91
CA ALA A 23 6.34 -1.69 1.03
C ALA A 23 6.11 -2.38 2.38
N LEU A 24 6.09 -1.62 3.48
CA LEU A 24 5.82 -2.17 4.81
C LEU A 24 4.37 -2.65 4.97
N TYR A 25 3.41 -1.97 4.33
CA TYR A 25 2.02 -2.42 4.28
C TYR A 25 1.88 -3.73 3.50
N GLU A 26 2.48 -3.82 2.31
CA GLU A 26 2.45 -5.02 1.47
C GLU A 26 3.04 -6.24 2.19
N GLN A 27 4.12 -6.04 2.95
CA GLN A 27 4.75 -7.09 3.77
C GLN A 27 3.95 -7.43 5.04
N GLY A 28 2.81 -6.80 5.30
CA GLY A 28 2.02 -6.98 6.51
C GLY A 28 2.69 -6.46 7.78
N ARG A 29 3.75 -5.66 7.67
CA ARG A 29 4.50 -5.10 8.80
C ARG A 29 3.84 -3.86 9.38
N LEU A 30 3.05 -3.16 8.56
CA LEU A 30 2.19 -2.06 9.00
C LEU A 30 0.75 -2.31 8.58
N GLY A 31 -0.19 -2.04 9.50
CA GLY A 31 -1.59 -1.90 9.15
C GLY A 31 -1.83 -0.62 8.35
N LYS A 32 -2.87 -0.60 7.52
CA LYS A 32 -3.19 0.51 6.59
C LYS A 32 -3.20 1.90 7.22
N ILE A 33 -3.79 2.02 8.42
CA ILE A 33 -3.86 3.30 9.16
C ILE A 33 -2.46 3.76 9.58
N ARG A 34 -1.65 2.87 10.14
CA ARG A 34 -0.28 3.16 10.56
C ARG A 34 0.63 3.49 9.39
N ALA A 35 0.42 2.86 8.25
CA ALA A 35 1.17 3.15 7.03
C ALA A 35 0.83 4.56 6.48
N ALA A 36 -0.44 4.97 6.51
CA ALA A 36 -0.83 6.34 6.16
C ALA A 36 -0.23 7.40 7.10
N GLU A 37 -0.28 7.15 8.42
CA GLU A 37 0.37 7.99 9.43
C GLU A 37 1.89 8.10 9.20
N PHE A 38 2.55 6.97 8.90
CA PHE A 38 3.99 6.91 8.64
C PHE A 38 4.38 7.68 7.37
N ALA A 39 3.55 7.65 6.34
CA ALA A 39 3.73 8.40 5.11
C ALA A 39 3.34 9.89 5.26
N GLU A 40 2.82 10.31 6.41
CA GLU A 40 2.33 11.68 6.67
C GLU A 40 1.25 12.14 5.68
N VAL A 41 0.43 11.20 5.20
CA VAL A 41 -0.69 11.47 4.29
C VAL A 41 -2.01 11.02 4.89
N ASP A 42 -3.12 11.55 4.38
CA ASP A 42 -4.43 11.05 4.76
C ASP A 42 -4.67 9.63 4.22
N PHE A 43 -5.67 8.97 4.80
CA PHE A 43 -6.01 7.58 4.50
C PHE A 43 -6.42 7.34 3.04
N PHE A 44 -7.08 8.29 2.38
CA PHE A 44 -7.51 8.15 0.98
C PHE A 44 -6.33 8.35 0.03
N THR A 45 -5.44 9.29 0.33
CA THR A 45 -4.19 9.48 -0.39
C THR A 45 -3.33 8.22 -0.32
N PHE A 46 -3.20 7.62 0.87
CA PHE A 46 -2.46 6.36 1.03
C PHE A 46 -3.09 5.21 0.23
N GLN A 47 -4.43 5.06 0.26
CA GLN A 47 -5.11 4.04 -0.54
C GLN A 47 -4.92 4.22 -2.04
N ARG A 48 -4.92 5.46 -2.54
CA ARG A 48 -4.62 5.75 -3.94
C ARG A 48 -3.19 5.32 -4.28
N ALA A 49 -2.23 5.66 -3.42
CA ALA A 49 -0.83 5.29 -3.60
C ALA A 49 -0.62 3.76 -3.68
N LEU A 50 -1.36 2.99 -2.87
CA LEU A 50 -1.37 1.52 -2.97
C LEU A 50 -1.91 1.05 -4.33
N GLY A 51 -3.00 1.65 -4.80
CA GLY A 51 -3.58 1.33 -6.11
C GLY A 51 -2.65 1.62 -7.28
N GLU A 52 -1.96 2.77 -7.26
CA GLU A 52 -0.96 3.13 -8.28
C GLU A 52 0.21 2.14 -8.33
N ARG A 53 0.56 1.53 -7.19
CA ARG A 53 1.63 0.54 -7.05
C ARG A 53 1.14 -0.91 -7.20
N GLN A 54 -0.13 -1.09 -7.52
CA GLN A 54 -0.79 -2.40 -7.64
C GLN A 54 -0.66 -3.26 -6.36
N VAL A 55 -0.50 -2.62 -5.21
CA VAL A 55 -0.44 -3.31 -3.91
C VAL A 55 -1.85 -3.75 -3.55
N PRO A 56 -2.11 -5.05 -3.37
CA PRO A 56 -3.44 -5.54 -3.06
C PRO A 56 -3.90 -4.99 -1.72
N VAL A 57 -4.97 -4.20 -1.77
CA VAL A 57 -5.63 -3.64 -0.59
C VAL A 57 -6.54 -4.67 0.09
N TYR A 58 -6.81 -5.76 -0.63
CA TYR A 58 -7.76 -6.81 -0.34
C TYR A 58 -7.29 -8.08 -1.09
N SER A 59 -7.14 -9.20 -0.39
CA SER A 59 -6.69 -10.45 -1.03
C SER A 59 -7.84 -11.14 -1.78
N GLU A 60 -7.50 -12.00 -2.74
CA GLU A 60 -8.50 -12.85 -3.41
C GLU A 60 -9.22 -13.78 -2.41
N GLU A 61 -8.51 -14.21 -1.37
CA GLU A 61 -9.07 -15.00 -0.27
C GLU A 61 -10.11 -14.20 0.52
N GLN A 62 -9.79 -12.97 0.91
CA GLN A 62 -10.75 -12.07 1.57
C GLN A 62 -11.98 -11.80 0.71
N LEU A 63 -11.80 -11.64 -0.61
CA LEU A 63 -12.92 -11.51 -1.54
C LEU A 63 -13.78 -12.76 -1.58
N THR A 64 -13.15 -13.92 -1.59
CA THR A 64 -13.84 -15.20 -1.62
C THR A 64 -14.66 -15.40 -0.34
N ASP A 65 -14.07 -15.07 0.81
CA ASP A 65 -14.72 -15.16 2.12
C ASP A 65 -15.93 -14.23 2.23
N ASP A 66 -15.81 -12.98 1.76
CA ASP A 66 -16.93 -12.03 1.79
C ASP A 66 -18.03 -12.45 0.81
N LEU A 67 -17.68 -12.96 -0.38
CA LEU A 67 -18.65 -13.51 -1.33
C LEU A 67 -19.39 -14.73 -0.77
N GLN A 68 -18.69 -15.58 0.00
CA GLN A 68 -19.31 -16.70 0.69
C GLN A 68 -20.25 -16.20 1.80
N SER A 69 -19.79 -15.27 2.63
CA SER A 69 -20.59 -14.65 3.70
C SER A 69 -21.88 -14.03 3.14
N LEU A 70 -21.81 -13.36 1.98
CA LEU A 70 -22.99 -12.80 1.30
C LEU A 70 -23.97 -13.87 0.84
N LYS A 71 -23.50 -15.03 0.34
CA LYS A 71 -24.38 -16.15 -0.05
C LYS A 71 -25.09 -16.77 1.15
N GLU A 72 -24.41 -16.85 2.29
CA GLU A 72 -24.96 -17.41 3.53
C GLU A 72 -25.98 -16.46 4.18
N LEU A 73 -25.73 -15.15 4.14
CA LEU A 73 -26.62 -14.13 4.72
C LEU A 73 -27.84 -13.82 3.85
N PHE A 74 -27.72 -13.97 2.53
CA PHE A 74 -28.80 -13.73 1.56
C PHE A 74 -29.09 -14.98 0.71
N PRO A 75 -29.54 -16.09 1.32
CA PRO A 75 -29.95 -17.27 0.57
C PRO A 75 -31.19 -16.94 -0.26
N ARG A 76 -31.14 -17.25 -1.56
CA ARG A 76 -32.28 -17.14 -2.47
C ARG A 76 -33.23 -18.31 -2.32
#